data_AF-A0A8X6MNJ5-F1
#
_entry.id   AF-A0A8X6MNJ5-F1
#
_cell.length_a   1.000
_cell.length_b   1.000
_cell.length_c   1.000
_cell.angle_alpha   90.00
_cell.angle_beta   90.00
_cell.angle_gamma   90.00
#
_symmetry.space_group_name_H-M   'P 1'
#
loop_
_entity.id
_entity.type
_entity.pdbx_description
1 polymer ?
#
loop_
_entity_poly.entity_id
_entity_poly.type
_entity_poly.pdbx_seq_one_letter_code
_entity_poly.pdbx_strand_id
1 'polypeptide(L)'
;MFVKSDENASWTMCYNKGQNERNSTSWCLDSRATYHKCNDEKLFNEIHRETNCFVKLSVDKTTEVTGKGSVSITVQNAKHTRIILLKNVLCVPELKCNLISTSKATMNNRSFISSEKE
;
A
#
# COMPACT_ATOMS: atom_id res chain seq x y z
N MET A 1 3.73 -9.37 -7.00
CA MET A 1 3.71 -10.69 -6.34
C MET A 1 4.06 -10.47 -4.88
N PHE A 2 3.19 -10.82 -3.95
CA PHE A 2 3.56 -10.87 -2.54
C PHE A 2 3.70 -12.33 -2.16
N VAL A 3 4.90 -12.73 -1.78
CA VAL A 3 5.16 -13.99 -1.10
C VAL A 3 5.68 -13.62 0.27
N LYS A 4 4.94 -13.96 1.32
CA LYS A 4 5.60 -14.41 2.55
C LYS A 4 4.77 -15.42 3.31
N SER A 5 5.54 -16.39 3.78
CA SER A 5 5.17 -17.69 4.28
C SER A 5 4.30 -17.63 5.53
N ASP A 6 3.11 -18.21 5.41
CA ASP A 6 2.54 -19.10 6.40
C ASP A 6 1.96 -20.29 5.62
N GLU A 7 2.09 -21.47 6.19
CA GLU A 7 2.25 -22.76 5.50
C GLU A 7 1.03 -23.29 4.72
N ASN A 8 0.02 -22.49 4.33
CA ASN A 8 -1.06 -22.97 3.46
C ASN A 8 -1.91 -21.91 2.70
N ALA A 9 -1.51 -20.64 2.61
CA ALA A 9 -2.28 -19.67 1.80
C ALA A 9 -1.42 -18.62 1.09
N SER A 10 -1.28 -18.77 -0.23
CA SER A 10 -0.76 -17.72 -1.11
C SER A 10 -1.83 -16.62 -1.28
N TRP A 11 -1.56 -15.43 -0.74
CA TRP A 11 -2.40 -14.25 -0.93
C TRP A 11 -1.76 -13.32 -1.95
N THR A 12 -2.48 -13.01 -3.02
CA THR A 12 -2.06 -12.03 -4.02
C THR A 12 -2.84 -10.74 -3.82
N MET A 13 -2.12 -9.62 -3.73
CA MET A 13 -2.71 -8.29 -3.80
C MET A 13 -2.97 -7.95 -5.28
N CYS A 14 -4.23 -7.75 -5.64
CA CYS A 14 -4.66 -7.36 -6.97
C CYS A 14 -5.49 -6.07 -6.84
N TYR A 15 -5.06 -4.97 -7.45
CA TYR A 15 -5.91 -3.77 -7.51
C TYR A 15 -6.78 -3.80 -8.76
N ASN A 16 -8.10 -3.73 -8.61
CA ASN A 16 -9.07 -3.67 -9.71
C ASN A 16 -9.87 -2.36 -9.61
N LYS A 17 -9.52 -1.35 -10.41
CA LYS A 17 -10.46 -0.28 -10.78
C LYS A 17 -10.98 -0.65 -12.18
N GLY A 18 -12.30 -0.61 -12.36
CA GLY A 18 -13.00 -1.21 -13.51
C GLY A 18 -12.30 -1.08 -14.87
N GLN A 19 -12.18 -2.25 -15.53
CA GLN A 19 -11.88 -2.51 -16.96
C GLN A 19 -10.50 -2.07 -17.50
N ASN A 20 -9.70 -3.11 -17.80
CA ASN A 20 -8.82 -3.29 -18.96
C ASN A 20 -7.39 -2.74 -19.01
N GLU A 21 -6.65 -2.68 -17.90
CA GLU A 21 -5.18 -2.72 -18.00
C GLU A 21 -4.58 -3.59 -16.89
N ARG A 22 -3.77 -4.58 -17.28
CA ARG A 22 -2.91 -5.37 -16.39
C ARG A 22 -1.73 -4.53 -15.85
N ASN A 23 -1.96 -3.27 -15.51
CA ASN A 23 -0.99 -2.45 -14.80
C ASN A 23 -1.04 -2.85 -13.33
N SER A 24 -0.34 -3.94 -13.02
CA SER A 24 -0.18 -4.47 -11.67
C SER A 24 0.54 -3.44 -10.82
N THR A 25 -0.20 -2.54 -10.18
CA THR A 25 0.34 -1.62 -9.18
C THR A 25 0.84 -2.46 -8.01
N SER A 26 2.16 -2.67 -8.00
CA SER A 26 2.80 -3.51 -6.99
C SER A 26 2.84 -2.73 -5.69
N TRP A 27 2.08 -3.21 -4.71
CA TRP A 27 2.24 -2.78 -3.33
C TRP A 27 3.40 -3.57 -2.71
N CYS A 28 4.00 -3.04 -1.66
CA CYS A 28 5.00 -3.68 -0.83
C CYS A 28 4.63 -3.43 0.64
N LEU A 29 4.79 -4.44 1.50
CA LEU A 29 4.59 -4.31 2.95
C LEU A 29 5.92 -3.86 3.53
N ASP A 30 5.91 -2.72 4.20
CA ASP A 30 7.10 -2.11 4.76
C ASP A 30 6.87 -1.84 6.25
N SER A 31 7.62 -2.56 7.09
CA SER A 31 7.57 -2.38 8.55
C SER A 31 8.25 -1.10 9.01
N ARG A 32 9.14 -0.53 8.20
CA ARG A 32 9.83 0.74 8.47
C ARG A 32 9.08 1.94 7.90
N ALA A 33 8.05 1.72 7.09
CA ALA A 33 7.21 2.81 6.61
C ALA A 33 6.34 3.37 7.75
N THR A 34 6.38 4.69 7.93
CA THR A 34 5.56 5.42 8.91
C THR A 34 4.17 5.77 8.38
N TYR A 35 3.99 5.74 7.06
CA TYR A 35 2.73 6.03 6.34
C TYR A 35 2.53 5.03 5.20
N HIS A 36 1.27 4.80 4.82
CA HIS A 36 0.98 4.20 3.53
C HIS A 36 1.33 5.22 2.43
N LYS A 37 2.00 4.78 1.37
CA LYS A 37 2.36 5.64 0.26
C LYS A 37 1.93 5.02 -1.06
N CYS A 38 1.43 5.85 -1.96
CA CYS A 38 0.91 5.44 -3.26
C CYS A 38 1.49 6.36 -4.33
N ASN A 39 1.96 5.81 -5.45
CA ASN A 39 2.58 6.59 -6.52
C ASN A 39 1.59 7.09 -7.58
N ASP A 40 0.37 6.58 -7.56
CA ASP A 40 -0.65 6.93 -8.54
C ASP A 40 -1.91 7.45 -7.84
N GLU A 41 -2.21 8.73 -8.08
CA GLU A 41 -3.39 9.42 -7.56
C GLU A 41 -4.69 8.76 -8.06
N LYS A 42 -4.68 8.11 -9.22
CA LYS A 42 -5.86 7.41 -9.76
C LYS A 42 -6.30 6.23 -8.90
N LEU A 43 -5.43 5.73 -8.02
CA LEU A 43 -5.76 4.64 -7.09
C LEU A 43 -6.56 5.11 -5.86
N PHE A 44 -6.67 6.41 -5.65
CA PHE A 44 -7.41 6.96 -4.53
C PHE A 44 -8.92 6.93 -4.78
N ASN A 45 -9.67 6.55 -3.73
CA ASN A 45 -11.12 6.71 -3.70
C ASN A 45 -11.49 8.18 -3.45
N GLU A 46 -10.75 8.80 -2.54
CA GLU A 46 -10.81 10.22 -2.21
C GLU A 46 -9.37 10.71 -2.00
N ILE A 47 -9.07 11.91 -2.45
CA ILE A 47 -7.78 12.55 -2.21
C ILE A 47 -7.97 14.04 -1.97
N HIS A 48 -7.30 14.54 -0.94
CA HIS A 48 -7.17 15.96 -0.67
C HIS A 48 -5.77 16.37 -1.09
N ARG A 49 -5.66 17.44 -1.88
CA ARG A 49 -4.34 17.95 -2.29
C ARG A 49 -3.61 18.50 -1.08
N GLU A 50 -2.33 18.18 -1.01
CA GLU A 50 -1.42 18.70 -0.01
C GLU A 50 -0.44 19.65 -0.72
N THR A 51 -0.08 20.75 -0.08
CA THR A 51 0.93 21.68 -0.59
C THR A 51 2.03 21.83 0.45
N ASN A 52 3.28 22.00 0.00
CA ASN A 52 4.46 22.11 0.87
C ASN A 52 4.67 20.93 1.83
N CYS A 53 4.16 19.74 1.48
CA CYS A 53 4.38 18.52 2.26
C CYS A 53 5.45 17.67 1.56
N PHE A 54 6.46 17.24 2.30
CA PHE A 54 7.58 16.47 1.76
C PHE A 54 7.87 15.23 2.61
N VAL A 55 8.28 14.16 1.94
CA VAL A 55 8.72 12.93 2.60
C VAL A 55 10.12 12.56 2.18
N LYS A 56 10.90 12.04 3.14
CA LYS A 56 12.22 11.48 2.88
C LYS A 56 12.07 10.08 2.29
N LEU A 57 12.66 9.85 1.12
CA LEU A 57 12.74 8.53 0.45
C LEU A 57 14.05 7.82 0.77
N SER A 58 15.15 8.56 0.89
CA SER A 58 16.48 8.07 1.26
C SER A 58 17.28 9.17 1.97
N VAL A 59 18.51 8.89 2.40
CA VAL A 59 19.37 9.86 3.12
C VAL A 59 19.47 11.20 2.39
N ASP A 60 19.60 11.16 1.06
CA ASP A 60 19.84 12.34 0.22
C ASP A 60 18.66 12.69 -0.69
N LYS A 61 17.51 12.01 -0.54
CA LYS A 61 16.35 12.23 -1.40
C LYS A 61 15.09 12.53 -0.59
N THR A 62 14.57 13.73 -0.78
CA THR A 62 13.22 14.15 -0.39
C THR A 62 12.36 14.32 -1.63
N THR A 63 11.07 14.07 -1.51
CA THR A 63 10.10 14.25 -2.60
C THR A 63 8.82 14.84 -2.05
N GLU A 64 8.07 15.49 -2.93
CA GLU A 64 6.79 16.12 -2.61
C GLU A 64 5.68 15.08 -2.43
N VAL A 65 4.80 15.34 -1.46
CA VAL A 65 3.51 14.67 -1.32
C VAL A 65 2.47 15.53 -2.01
N THR A 66 1.85 15.00 -3.06
CA THR A 66 0.85 15.74 -3.86
C THR A 66 -0.55 15.69 -3.26
N GLY A 67 -0.79 14.75 -2.34
CA GLY A 67 -2.07 14.63 -1.67
C GLY A 67 -2.12 13.54 -0.62
N LYS A 68 -3.23 13.52 0.11
CA LYS A 68 -3.51 12.54 1.16
C LYS A 68 -4.97 12.10 1.10
N GLY A 69 -5.21 10.80 1.26
CA GLY A 69 -6.55 10.26 1.10
C GLY A 69 -6.70 8.80 1.48
N SER A 70 -7.66 8.12 0.85
CA SER A 70 -7.94 6.71 1.07
C SER A 70 -7.86 5.88 -0.21
N VAL A 71 -7.37 4.65 -0.10
CA VAL A 71 -7.19 3.71 -1.21
C VAL A 71 -7.78 2.36 -0.83
N SER A 72 -8.62 1.79 -1.70
CA SER A 72 -9.13 0.44 -1.53
C SER A 72 -8.27 -0.54 -2.30
N ILE A 73 -7.66 -1.51 -1.61
CA ILE A 73 -6.88 -2.58 -2.25
C ILE A 73 -7.64 -3.90 -2.13
N THR A 74 -7.61 -4.73 -3.17
CA THR A 74 -8.24 -6.05 -3.13
C THR A 74 -7.16 -7.12 -2.90
N VAL A 75 -7.30 -7.88 -1.82
CA VAL A 75 -6.47 -9.05 -1.52
C VAL A 75 -7.26 -10.30 -1.86
N GLN A 76 -6.67 -11.18 -2.66
CA GLN A 76 -7.32 -12.41 -3.09
C GLN A 76 -6.44 -13.61 -2.76
N ASN A 77 -7.06 -14.70 -2.33
CA ASN A 77 -6.46 -16.02 -2.40
C ASN A 77 -7.36 -16.93 -3.26
N ALA A 78 -7.00 -18.20 -3.40
CA ALA A 78 -7.73 -19.16 -4.24
C ALA A 78 -9.23 -19.32 -3.88
N LYS A 79 -9.67 -18.91 -2.68
CA LYS A 79 -11.03 -19.13 -2.18
C LYS A 79 -11.77 -17.85 -1.77
N HIS A 80 -11.04 -16.78 -1.45
CA HIS A 80 -11.57 -15.59 -0.81
C HIS A 80 -10.98 -14.33 -1.41
N THR A 81 -11.87 -13.37 -1.66
CA THR A 81 -11.53 -12.00 -2.03
C THR A 81 -11.91 -11.08 -0.87
N ARG A 82 -10.99 -10.21 -0.47
CA ARG A 82 -11.19 -9.20 0.57
C ARG A 82 -10.78 -7.84 0.04
N ILE A 83 -11.55 -6.81 0.41
CA ILE A 83 -11.19 -5.42 0.13
C ILE A 83 -10.69 -4.81 1.43
N ILE A 84 -9.53 -4.17 1.38
CA ILE A 84 -8.92 -3.45 2.50
C ILE A 84 -8.94 -1.97 2.17
N LEU A 85 -9.54 -1.16 3.04
CA LEU A 85 -9.49 0.29 2.95
C LEU A 85 -8.27 0.81 3.71
N LEU A 86 -7.28 1.32 2.98
CA LEU A 86 -6.17 2.06 3.55
C LEU A 86 -6.59 3.53 3.72
N LYS A 87 -6.46 4.07 4.93
CA LYS A 87 -6.72 5.49 5.23
C LYS A 87 -5.40 6.23 5.42
N ASN A 88 -5.43 7.56 5.27
CA ASN A 88 -4.25 8.42 5.43
C ASN A 88 -3.07 8.01 4.51
N VAL A 89 -3.38 7.58 3.30
CA VAL A 89 -2.38 7.24 2.28
C VAL A 89 -1.82 8.52 1.69
N LEU A 90 -0.50 8.64 1.59
CA LEU A 90 0.18 9.76 0.95
C LEU A 90 0.39 9.48 -0.53
N CYS A 91 0.02 10.41 -1.40
CA CYS A 91 0.33 10.35 -2.82
C CYS A 91 1.73 10.90 -3.06
N VAL A 92 2.62 10.07 -3.59
CA VAL A 92 4.05 10.37 -3.80
C VAL A 92 4.44 9.85 -5.18
N PRO A 93 4.29 10.66 -6.25
CA PRO A 93 4.46 10.21 -7.63
C PRO A 93 5.85 9.64 -7.95
N GLU A 94 6.89 10.09 -7.25
CA GLU A 94 8.27 9.63 -7.45
C GLU A 94 8.56 8.23 -6.86
N LEU A 95 7.59 7.58 -6.22
CA LEU A 95 7.77 6.23 -5.71
C LEU A 95 7.76 5.19 -6.83
N LYS A 96 8.73 4.27 -6.77
CA LYS A 96 8.82 3.13 -7.70
C LYS A 96 7.78 2.05 -7.44
N CYS A 97 7.27 1.95 -6.21
CA CYS A 97 6.23 1.00 -5.81
C CYS A 97 5.39 1.59 -4.67
N ASN A 98 4.18 1.08 -4.49
CA ASN A 98 3.30 1.50 -3.41
C ASN A 98 3.71 0.82 -2.11
N LEU A 99 3.61 1.51 -0.98
CA LEU A 99 4.02 1.01 0.32
C LEU A 99 2.83 0.93 1.27
N ILE A 100 2.65 -0.22 1.90
CA ILE A 100 1.74 -0.42 3.02
C ILE A 100 2.59 -0.46 4.29
N SER A 101 2.43 0.56 5.14
CA SER A 101 2.98 0.51 6.49
C SER A 101 2.31 -0.61 7.28
N THR A 102 3.06 -1.63 7.69
CA THR A 102 2.49 -2.74 8.48
C THR A 102 2.02 -2.26 9.85
N SER A 103 2.71 -1.28 10.44
CA SER A 103 2.34 -0.66 11.72
C SER A 103 1.02 0.12 11.68
N LYS A 104 0.62 0.61 10.50
CA LYS A 104 -0.65 1.33 10.28
C LYS A 104 -1.73 0.48 9.63
N ALA A 105 -1.36 -0.67 9.08
CA ALA A 105 -2.29 -1.63 8.51
C ALA A 105 -3.04 -2.38 9.62
N THR A 106 -4.09 -1.78 10.17
CA THR A 106 -5.02 -2.47 11.06
C THR A 106 -6.02 -3.24 10.20
N MET A 107 -5.75 -4.53 9.93
CA MET A 107 -6.83 -5.41 9.48
C MET A 107 -7.72 -5.67 10.69
N ASN A 108 -9.02 -5.33 10.58
CA ASN A 108 -10.02 -5.71 11.57
C ASN A 108 -9.81 -7.18 11.96
N ASN A 109 -9.33 -7.39 13.21
CA ASN A 109 -9.10 -8.65 13.91
C ASN A 109 -7.90 -9.56 13.60
N ARG A 110 -6.83 -9.14 12.88
CA ARG A 110 -5.54 -9.86 12.96
C ARG A 110 -4.35 -8.91 12.86
N SER A 111 -3.62 -8.77 13.95
CA SER A 111 -2.27 -8.21 13.98
C SER A 111 -1.36 -8.96 12.99
N PHE A 112 -0.65 -8.22 12.14
CA PHE A 112 0.45 -8.78 11.36
C PHE A 112 1.55 -9.18 12.34
N ILE A 113 1.67 -10.47 12.63
CA ILE A 113 2.81 -10.99 13.37
C ILE A 113 3.98 -11.00 12.38
N SER A 114 4.85 -10.00 12.49
CA SER A 114 6.13 -10.00 11.81
C SER A 114 7.07 -10.91 12.59
N SER A 115 7.28 -12.13 12.11
CA SER A 115 8.33 -13.00 12.63
C SER A 115 9.69 -12.46 12.17
N GLU A 116 10.36 -11.73 13.06
CA GLU A 116 11.80 -11.49 12.97
C GLU A 116 12.49 -12.84 13.24
N LYS A 117 13.20 -13.38 12.25
CA LYS A 117 14.15 -14.47 12.48
C LYS A 117 15.54 -13.83 12.47
N GLU A 118 16.19 -13.91 13.63
CA GLU A 118 17.65 -13.84 13.76
C GLU A 118 18.34 -14.91 12.91
#